data_AF-A0A099LW62-F1
#
_entry.id   AF-A0A099LW62-F1
#
_cell.length_a   1.000
_cell.length_b   1.000
_cell.length_c   1.000
_cell.angle_alpha   90.00
_cell.angle_beta   90.00
_cell.angle_gamma   90.00
#
_symmetry.space_group_name_H-M   'P 1'
#
loop_
_entity.id
_entity.type
_entity.pdbx_description
1 polymer ?
#
loop_
_entity_poly.entity_id
_entity_poly.type
_entity_poly.pdbx_seq_one_letter_code
_entity_poly.pdbx_strand_id
1 'polypeptide(L)'
;MAKITQTMISQLLAAVGGSSNVSKCGNCMTRLRLTLANNGVADQAVIKQIPGVMGVVESDEQFQIILGPGKAKKDAVLRTQVKGAIIPGILGIGEPLIYGVTLPRVKPFVTACIGGAAGGFFIGLVSYLGLPVGLNTVFGPSGIVAIPLMTSHSGIFAGMAVFLVGLLISYVVGFLATYFFGSKDVDLS
;
A
#
# COMPACT_ATOMS: atom_id res chain seq x y z
N MET A 1 10.69 14.28 -7.26
CA MET A 1 10.23 13.10 -8.04
C MET A 1 9.82 13.60 -9.41
N ALA A 2 10.58 13.28 -10.45
CA ALA A 2 10.39 13.88 -11.76
C ALA A 2 9.16 13.29 -12.47
N LYS A 3 8.14 14.13 -12.70
CA LYS A 3 7.25 13.89 -13.84
C LYS A 3 8.14 13.92 -15.09
N ILE A 4 7.97 12.95 -15.99
CA ILE A 4 8.56 13.05 -17.33
C ILE A 4 7.95 14.30 -17.96
N THR A 5 8.69 15.39 -17.90
CA THR A 5 8.28 16.70 -18.39
C THR A 5 8.77 16.82 -19.83
N GLN A 6 8.07 17.54 -20.70
CA GLN A 6 8.51 17.74 -22.09
C GLN A 6 9.96 18.26 -22.15
N THR A 7 10.35 19.12 -21.20
CA THR A 7 11.73 19.62 -21.04
C THR A 7 12.76 18.53 -20.74
N MET A 8 12.37 17.50 -19.98
CA MET A 8 13.22 16.36 -19.67
C MET A 8 13.38 15.46 -20.90
N ILE A 9 12.31 15.28 -21.68
CA ILE A 9 12.33 14.51 -22.92
C ILE A 9 13.25 15.20 -23.95
N SER A 10 13.18 16.52 -24.09
CA SER A 10 14.05 17.26 -25.01
C SER A 10 15.51 17.20 -24.61
N GLN A 11 15.83 17.28 -23.32
CA GLN A 11 17.20 17.14 -22.80
C GLN A 11 17.74 15.72 -23.02
N LEU A 12 16.91 14.71 -22.76
CA LEU A 12 17.27 13.32 -23.04
C LEU A 12 17.54 13.13 -24.53
N LEU A 13 16.62 13.53 -25.41
CA LEU A 13 16.80 13.43 -26.87
C LEU A 13 18.08 14.10 -27.35
N ALA A 14 18.43 15.27 -26.83
CA ALA A 14 19.68 15.95 -27.17
C ALA A 14 20.91 15.13 -26.74
N ALA A 15 20.88 14.57 -25.52
CA ALA A 15 22.00 13.80 -24.97
C ALA A 15 22.18 12.41 -25.61
N VAL A 16 21.14 11.88 -26.27
CA VAL A 16 21.21 10.58 -26.98
C VAL A 16 21.51 10.75 -28.49
N GLY A 17 21.86 11.95 -28.95
CA GLY A 17 22.19 12.19 -30.37
C GLY A 17 20.99 12.48 -31.27
N GLY A 18 19.86 12.90 -30.70
CA GLY A 18 18.66 13.30 -31.42
C GLY A 18 17.64 12.18 -31.65
N SER A 19 16.45 12.56 -32.15
CA SER A 19 15.36 11.61 -32.44
C SER A 19 15.71 10.61 -33.54
N SER A 20 16.63 10.96 -34.43
CA SER A 20 17.13 10.09 -35.51
C SER A 20 18.00 8.93 -35.01
N ASN A 21 18.57 9.02 -33.80
CA ASN A 21 19.38 7.94 -33.22
C ASN A 21 18.53 6.91 -32.47
N VAL A 22 17.24 7.19 -32.22
CA VAL A 22 16.34 6.31 -31.46
C VAL A 22 15.53 5.45 -32.42
N SER A 23 15.85 4.15 -32.50
CA SER A 23 15.12 3.19 -33.33
C SER A 23 13.83 2.73 -32.66
N LYS A 24 13.88 2.46 -31.35
CA LYS A 24 12.71 1.98 -30.60
C LYS A 24 12.69 2.57 -29.19
N CYS A 25 11.51 2.97 -28.74
CA CYS A 25 11.27 3.51 -27.41
C CYS A 25 10.23 2.65 -26.70
N GLY A 26 10.55 2.15 -25.51
CA GLY A 26 9.62 1.46 -24.62
C GLY A 26 9.82 1.91 -23.17
N ASN A 27 8.80 1.81 -22.33
CA ASN A 27 8.90 2.19 -20.92
C ASN A 27 8.25 1.14 -20.00
N CYS A 28 8.77 1.01 -18.79
CA CYS A 28 8.18 0.18 -17.74
C CYS A 28 7.73 1.04 -16.54
N MET A 29 7.78 0.52 -15.32
CA MET A 29 7.44 1.27 -14.11
C MET A 29 8.58 2.19 -13.63
N THR A 30 9.84 1.81 -13.86
CA THR A 30 11.01 2.48 -13.25
C THR A 30 12.11 2.81 -14.26
N ARG A 31 12.00 2.33 -15.51
CA ARG A 31 13.02 2.46 -16.54
C ARG A 31 12.41 2.82 -17.89
N LEU A 32 13.10 3.68 -18.63
CA LEU A 32 12.90 3.94 -20.05
C LEU A 32 13.93 3.13 -20.83
N ARG A 33 13.49 2.32 -21.78
CA ARG A 33 14.32 1.47 -22.64
C ARG A 33 14.35 2.09 -24.03
N LEU A 34 15.55 2.42 -24.50
CA LEU A 34 15.80 2.97 -25.82
C LEU A 34 16.68 1.99 -26.58
N THR A 35 16.27 1.61 -27.78
CA THR A 35 17.15 0.95 -28.74
C THR A 35 17.76 2.04 -29.61
N LEU A 36 19.07 2.23 -29.50
CA LEU A 36 19.81 3.26 -30.22
C LEU A 36 20.48 2.66 -31.45
N ALA A 37 20.59 3.44 -32.52
CA ALA A 37 21.32 3.03 -33.71
C ALA A 37 22.83 3.14 -33.51
N ASN A 38 23.29 4.09 -32.69
CA ASN A 38 24.69 4.26 -32.34
C ASN A 38 24.83 4.67 -30.86
N ASN A 39 25.38 3.76 -30.04
CA ASN A 39 25.58 3.98 -28.61
C ASN A 39 26.73 4.97 -28.32
N GLY A 40 27.70 5.13 -29.22
CA GLY A 40 28.86 6.00 -29.00
C GLY A 40 28.53 7.50 -28.94
N VAL A 41 27.34 7.89 -29.40
CA VAL A 41 26.84 9.29 -29.37
C VAL A 41 26.08 9.59 -28.08
N ALA A 42 25.72 8.56 -27.30
CA ALA A 42 24.94 8.74 -26.08
C ALA A 42 25.84 9.15 -24.91
N ASP A 43 25.68 10.39 -24.45
CA ASP A 43 26.49 10.91 -23.35
C ASP A 43 25.91 10.50 -21.99
N GLN A 44 26.41 9.39 -21.45
CA GLN A 44 25.97 8.86 -20.15
C GLN A 44 26.21 9.83 -19.00
N ALA A 45 27.23 10.68 -19.07
CA ALA A 45 27.57 11.62 -17.99
C ALA A 45 26.53 12.74 -17.92
N VAL A 46 26.14 13.28 -19.07
CA VAL A 46 25.09 14.31 -19.18
C VAL A 46 23.73 13.75 -18.75
N ILE A 47 23.39 12.53 -19.18
CA ILE A 47 22.09 11.91 -18.84
C ILE A 47 21.95 11.67 -17.33
N LYS A 48 23.03 11.31 -16.63
CA LYS A 48 23.03 11.14 -15.15
C LYS A 48 22.84 12.46 -14.40
N GLN A 49 23.14 13.60 -15.01
CA GLN A 49 22.96 14.93 -14.40
C GLN A 49 21.54 15.48 -14.58
N ILE A 50 20.72 14.87 -15.44
CA ILE A 50 19.35 15.32 -15.68
C ILE A 50 18.50 15.08 -14.41
N PRO A 51 17.80 16.11 -13.89
CA PRO A 51 16.99 16.00 -12.69
C PRO A 51 15.87 14.96 -12.88
N GLY A 52 15.96 13.85 -12.13
CA GLY A 52 15.00 12.74 -12.21
C GLY A 52 15.56 11.43 -12.75
N VAL A 53 16.76 11.45 -13.34
CA VAL A 53 17.47 10.23 -13.72
C VAL A 53 18.27 9.73 -12.51
N MET A 54 17.99 8.51 -12.07
CA MET A 54 18.71 7.85 -10.96
C MET A 54 19.92 7.05 -11.43
N GLY A 55 19.95 6.68 -12.71
CA GLY A 55 21.04 5.90 -13.27
C GLY A 55 20.79 5.54 -14.73
N VAL A 56 21.85 5.10 -15.38
CA VAL A 56 21.83 4.64 -16.76
C VAL A 56 22.57 3.31 -16.80
N VAL A 57 21.99 2.34 -17.48
CA VAL A 57 22.58 1.03 -17.71
C VAL A 57 22.56 0.78 -19.20
N GLU A 58 23.74 0.52 -19.76
CA GLU A 58 23.90 0.10 -21.14
C GLU A 58 23.99 -1.43 -21.17
N SER A 59 23.20 -2.06 -22.03
CA SER A 59 23.30 -3.48 -22.37
C SER A 59 23.44 -3.58 -23.89
N ASP A 60 24.05 -4.67 -24.38
CA ASP A 60 24.43 -4.82 -25.79
C ASP A 60 23.30 -4.54 -26.80
N GLU A 61 22.04 -4.76 -26.40
CA GLU A 61 20.86 -4.51 -27.26
C GLU A 61 20.05 -3.24 -26.92
N GLN A 62 20.19 -2.69 -25.70
CA GLN A 62 19.30 -1.61 -25.21
C GLN A 62 19.97 -0.68 -24.20
N PHE A 63 19.72 0.61 -24.36
CA PHE A 63 20.09 1.68 -23.44
C PHE A 63 18.95 1.93 -22.44
N GLN A 64 19.18 1.70 -21.15
CA GLN A 64 18.16 1.80 -20.10
C GLN A 64 18.42 2.99 -19.18
N ILE A 65 17.46 3.91 -19.11
CA ILE A 65 17.50 5.07 -18.21
C ILE A 65 16.56 4.81 -17.03
N ILE A 66 17.11 4.79 -15.82
CA ILE A 66 16.38 4.55 -14.58
C ILE A 66 15.83 5.90 -14.10
N LEU A 67 14.51 6.08 -14.18
CA LEU A 67 13.80 7.31 -13.80
C LEU A 67 13.17 7.21 -12.40
N GLY A 68 13.19 6.00 -11.81
CA GLY A 68 12.54 5.69 -10.55
C GLY A 68 11.01 5.52 -10.69
N PRO A 69 10.34 4.99 -9.66
CA PRO A 69 8.89 4.86 -9.66
C PRO A 69 8.23 6.24 -9.53
N GLY A 70 7.47 6.64 -10.55
CA GLY A 70 6.72 7.90 -10.54
C GLY A 70 5.66 7.96 -9.42
N LYS A 71 5.28 9.17 -8.98
CA LYS A 71 4.27 9.39 -7.91
C LYS A 71 2.96 8.66 -8.21
N ALA A 72 2.40 8.83 -9.41
CA ALA A 72 1.13 8.20 -9.81
C ALA A 72 1.13 6.66 -9.74
N LYS A 73 2.29 5.99 -9.87
CA LYS A 73 2.37 4.53 -9.73
C LYS A 73 2.47 4.08 -8.27
N LYS A 74 3.01 4.88 -7.35
CA LYS A 74 3.02 4.52 -5.92
C LYS A 74 1.60 4.44 -5.36
N ASP A 75 0.73 5.36 -5.79
CA ASP A 75 -0.68 5.37 -5.39
C ASP A 75 -1.46 4.24 -6.07
N ALA A 76 -1.17 3.95 -7.34
CA ALA A 76 -1.77 2.82 -8.06
C ALA A 76 -1.35 1.46 -7.47
N VAL A 77 -0.08 1.31 -7.05
CA VAL A 77 0.42 0.11 -6.39
C VAL A 77 -0.21 -0.05 -5.01
N LEU A 78 -0.26 1.03 -4.20
CA LEU A 78 -0.95 1.02 -2.91
C LEU A 78 -2.41 0.60 -3.08
N ARG A 79 -3.15 1.23 -3.99
CA ARG A 79 -4.57 0.91 -4.23
C ARG A 79 -4.76 -0.55 -4.63
N THR A 80 -3.86 -1.09 -5.46
CA THR A 80 -3.89 -2.51 -5.84
C THR A 80 -3.62 -3.43 -4.65
N GLN A 81 -2.60 -3.11 -3.83
CA GLN A 81 -2.28 -3.87 -2.62
C GLN A 81 -3.42 -3.84 -1.60
N VAL A 82 -4.03 -2.68 -1.39
CA VAL A 82 -5.20 -2.51 -0.51
C VAL A 82 -6.37 -3.34 -1.02
N LYS A 83 -6.71 -3.25 -2.32
CA LYS A 83 -7.79 -4.05 -2.90
C LYS A 83 -7.56 -5.56 -2.75
N GLY A 84 -6.33 -6.02 -2.94
CA GLY A 84 -5.97 -7.44 -2.77
C GLY A 84 -5.97 -7.92 -1.31
N ALA A 85 -5.60 -7.04 -0.37
CA ALA A 85 -5.44 -7.39 1.04
C ALA A 85 -6.71 -7.19 1.89
N ILE A 86 -7.67 -6.37 1.46
CA ILE A 86 -8.93 -6.13 2.19
C ILE A 86 -9.75 -7.42 2.36
N ILE A 87 -9.88 -8.23 1.31
CA ILE A 87 -10.70 -9.45 1.37
C ILE A 87 -10.14 -10.45 2.40
N PRO A 88 -8.84 -10.81 2.37
CA PRO A 88 -8.22 -11.60 3.44
C PRO A 88 -8.36 -10.97 4.82
N GLY A 89 -8.18 -9.64 4.93
CA GLY A 89 -8.27 -8.93 6.21
C GLY A 89 -9.65 -9.01 6.87
N ILE A 90 -10.72 -8.89 6.09
CA ILE A 90 -12.11 -9.05 6.58
C ILE A 90 -12.37 -10.48 7.06
N LEU A 91 -11.80 -11.47 6.38
CA LEU A 91 -11.88 -12.88 6.73
C LEU A 91 -11.00 -13.28 7.93
N GLY A 92 -10.28 -12.33 8.54
CA GLY A 92 -9.46 -12.57 9.72
C GLY A 92 -7.98 -12.84 9.46
N ILE A 93 -7.53 -12.77 8.20
CA ILE A 93 -6.13 -12.95 7.81
C ILE A 93 -5.49 -11.57 7.67
N GLY A 94 -4.84 -11.12 8.75
CA GLY A 94 -4.30 -9.76 8.85
C GLY A 94 -2.95 -9.56 8.16
N GLU A 95 -2.19 -10.62 7.90
CA GLU A 95 -0.81 -10.59 7.45
C GLU A 95 -0.59 -9.81 6.14
N PRO A 96 -1.39 -10.00 5.08
CA PRO A 96 -1.23 -9.24 3.84
C PRO A 96 -1.47 -7.74 4.03
N LEU A 97 -2.36 -7.37 4.96
CA LEU A 97 -2.73 -5.98 5.23
C LEU A 97 -1.73 -5.31 6.19
N ILE A 98 -1.25 -6.05 7.19
CA ILE A 98 -0.21 -5.58 8.12
C ILE A 98 1.08 -5.34 7.35
N TYR A 99 1.66 -6.38 6.75
CA TYR A 99 2.98 -6.28 6.14
C TYR A 99 2.95 -5.54 4.80
N GLY A 100 1.87 -5.65 4.03
CA GLY A 100 1.77 -5.04 2.71
C GLY A 100 1.42 -3.55 2.71
N VAL A 101 0.59 -3.11 3.68
CA VAL A 101 -0.02 -1.77 3.62
C VAL A 101 0.31 -0.92 4.83
N THR A 102 0.13 -1.43 6.05
CA THR A 102 0.13 -0.61 7.27
C THR A 102 1.50 -0.52 7.95
N LEU A 103 2.22 -1.62 8.11
CA LEU A 103 3.53 -1.67 8.78
C LEU A 103 4.58 -0.77 8.11
N PRO A 104 4.73 -0.75 6.76
CA PRO A 104 5.69 0.16 6.10
C PRO A 104 5.38 1.64 6.30
N ARG A 105 4.15 1.98 6.74
CA ARG A 105 3.68 3.36 6.88
C ARG A 105 3.56 3.82 8.32
N VAL A 106 3.77 2.94 9.31
CA VAL A 106 3.80 3.17 10.77
C VAL A 106 2.61 3.95 11.35
N LYS A 107 2.31 5.16 10.89
CA LYS A 107 1.13 5.95 11.30
C LYS A 107 -0.19 5.18 11.10
N PRO A 108 -0.48 4.58 9.92
CA PRO A 108 -1.71 3.80 9.74
C PRO A 108 -1.73 2.51 10.58
N PHE A 109 -0.56 1.98 10.95
CA PHE A 109 -0.47 0.82 11.82
C PHE A 109 -0.88 1.18 13.25
N VAL A 110 -0.35 2.27 13.80
CA VAL A 110 -0.69 2.74 15.15
C VAL A 110 -2.18 3.11 15.25
N THR A 111 -2.74 3.79 14.24
CA THR A 111 -4.17 4.13 14.24
C THR A 111 -5.07 2.90 14.12
N ALA A 112 -4.64 1.86 13.40
CA ALA A 112 -5.35 0.57 13.37
C ALA A 112 -5.34 -0.13 14.74
N CYS A 113 -4.21 -0.09 15.47
CA CYS A 113 -4.12 -0.62 16.83
C CYS A 113 -5.08 0.08 17.81
N ILE A 114 -5.27 1.40 17.67
CA ILE A 114 -6.23 2.17 18.49
C ILE A 114 -7.66 1.68 18.25
N GLY A 115 -8.03 1.39 17.00
CA GLY A 115 -9.33 0.77 16.69
C GLY A 115 -9.50 -0.57 17.39
N GLY A 116 -8.50 -1.47 17.27
CA GLY A 116 -8.50 -2.76 17.95
C GLY A 116 -8.65 -2.65 19.47
N ALA A 117 -7.93 -1.69 20.09
CA ALA A 117 -8.02 -1.42 21.52
C ALA A 117 -9.43 -0.96 21.93
N ALA A 118 -10.08 -0.09 21.15
CA ALA A 118 -11.44 0.37 21.43
C ALA A 118 -12.48 -0.76 21.34
N GLY A 119 -12.39 -1.63 20.32
CA GLY A 119 -13.27 -2.79 20.20
C GLY A 119 -13.08 -3.81 21.32
N GLY A 120 -11.82 -4.09 21.68
CA GLY A 120 -11.49 -4.97 22.81
C GLY A 120 -11.96 -4.40 24.15
N PHE A 121 -11.81 -3.09 24.36
CA PHE A 121 -12.30 -2.40 25.54
C PHE A 121 -13.83 -2.49 25.67
N PHE A 122 -14.56 -2.31 24.56
CA PHE A 122 -16.02 -2.47 24.56
C PHE A 122 -16.43 -3.90 24.96
N ILE A 123 -15.82 -4.93 24.36
CA ILE A 123 -16.12 -6.33 24.70
C ILE A 123 -15.79 -6.60 26.18
N GLY A 124 -14.67 -6.09 26.67
CA GLY A 124 -14.29 -6.20 28.09
C GLY A 124 -15.28 -5.51 29.04
N LEU A 125 -15.79 -4.34 28.66
CA LEU A 125 -16.79 -3.62 29.45
C LEU A 125 -18.14 -4.35 29.49
N VAL A 126 -18.57 -4.94 28.37
CA VAL A 126 -19.78 -5.78 28.32
C VAL A 126 -19.61 -7.06 29.15
N SER A 127 -18.42 -7.66 29.14
CA SER A 127 -18.08 -8.79 30.01
C SER A 127 -18.18 -8.43 31.50
N TYR A 128 -17.65 -7.26 31.88
CA TYR A 128 -17.76 -6.74 33.25
C TYR A 128 -19.21 -6.47 33.68
N LEU A 129 -20.07 -6.03 32.76
CA LEU A 129 -21.51 -5.79 32.99
C LEU A 129 -22.35 -7.08 33.12
N GLY A 130 -21.73 -8.26 33.11
CA GLY A 130 -22.38 -9.54 33.39
C GLY A 130 -22.73 -10.37 32.15
N LEU A 131 -22.28 -9.97 30.96
CA LEU A 131 -22.39 -10.75 29.73
C LEU A 131 -20.99 -11.16 29.26
N PRO A 132 -20.35 -12.16 29.90
CA PRO A 132 -19.06 -12.65 29.44
C PRO A 132 -19.24 -13.23 28.04
N VAL A 133 -18.46 -12.70 27.10
CA VAL A 133 -18.43 -13.14 25.71
C VAL A 133 -17.05 -13.69 25.42
N GLY A 134 -17.00 -14.95 25.00
CA GLY A 134 -15.75 -15.62 24.74
C GLY A 134 -15.89 -16.64 23.62
N LEU A 135 -14.75 -17.04 23.08
CA LEU A 135 -14.67 -18.23 22.23
C LEU A 135 -14.65 -19.47 23.11
N ASN A 136 -15.43 -20.47 22.73
CA ASN A 136 -15.37 -21.80 23.37
C ASN A 136 -14.24 -22.66 22.81
N THR A 137 -13.45 -22.15 21.86
CA THR A 137 -12.35 -22.86 21.22
C THR A 137 -11.03 -22.12 21.46
N VAL A 138 -9.97 -22.88 21.78
CA VAL A 138 -8.63 -22.36 22.07
C VAL A 138 -8.00 -21.67 20.85
N PHE A 139 -8.43 -22.05 19.66
CA PHE A 139 -8.08 -21.40 18.39
C PHE A 139 -9.37 -20.88 17.74
N GLY A 140 -9.46 -19.56 17.59
CA GLY A 140 -10.57 -18.87 16.96
C GLY A 140 -10.14 -18.19 15.68
N PRO A 141 -10.87 -18.31 14.57
CA PRO A 141 -10.66 -17.42 13.44
C PRO A 141 -10.88 -15.97 13.89
N SER A 142 -10.16 -15.03 13.30
CA SER A 142 -10.31 -13.59 13.58
C SER A 142 -11.32 -12.93 12.63
N GLY A 143 -11.73 -11.71 12.91
CA GLY A 143 -12.62 -10.95 12.02
C GLY A 143 -14.06 -11.48 11.97
N ILE A 144 -14.72 -11.36 10.83
CA ILE A 144 -16.15 -11.74 10.66
C ILE A 144 -16.38 -13.23 10.89
N VAL A 145 -15.38 -14.06 10.59
CA VAL A 145 -15.46 -15.53 10.72
C VAL A 145 -15.53 -15.96 12.20
N ALA A 146 -15.12 -15.08 13.12
CA ALA A 146 -15.23 -15.33 14.56
C ALA A 146 -16.67 -15.22 15.09
N ILE A 147 -17.56 -14.50 14.38
CA ILE A 147 -18.92 -14.18 14.85
C ILE A 147 -19.70 -15.45 15.23
N PRO A 148 -19.81 -16.51 14.39
CA PRO A 148 -20.62 -17.68 14.71
C PRO A 148 -20.09 -18.55 15.85
N LEU A 149 -18.85 -18.33 16.27
CA LEU A 149 -18.17 -19.11 17.31
C LEU A 149 -18.26 -18.43 18.69
N MET A 150 -18.80 -17.21 18.76
CA MET A 150 -18.95 -16.45 19.99
C MET A 150 -20.16 -16.94 20.78
N THR A 151 -19.94 -17.27 22.05
CA THR A 151 -21.01 -17.75 22.94
C THR A 151 -21.01 -16.97 24.24
N SER A 152 -22.19 -16.79 24.82
CA SER A 152 -22.38 -16.18 26.13
C SER A 152 -23.37 -17.00 26.96
N HIS A 153 -23.31 -16.85 28.28
CA HIS A 153 -24.17 -17.58 29.23
C HIS A 153 -25.67 -17.26 29.06
N SER A 154 -25.99 -16.08 28.53
CA SER A 154 -27.37 -15.67 28.18
C SER A 154 -27.83 -16.14 26.79
N GLY A 155 -27.00 -16.90 26.05
CA GLY A 155 -27.33 -17.45 24.73
C GLY A 155 -26.31 -17.08 23.64
N ILE A 156 -26.24 -17.91 22.60
CA ILE A 156 -25.31 -17.77 21.47
C ILE A 156 -25.53 -16.43 20.74
N PHE A 157 -26.78 -16.07 20.46
CA PHE A 157 -27.11 -14.83 19.74
C PHE A 157 -26.66 -13.55 20.46
N ALA A 158 -26.69 -13.54 21.79
CA ALA A 158 -26.23 -12.39 22.57
C ALA A 158 -24.70 -12.22 22.44
N GLY A 159 -23.94 -13.32 22.50
CA GLY A 159 -22.50 -13.30 22.29
C GLY A 159 -22.11 -12.86 20.88
N MET A 160 -22.81 -13.37 19.86
CA MET A 160 -22.62 -12.95 18.47
C MET A 160 -22.88 -11.45 18.28
N ALA A 161 -23.95 -10.92 18.88
CA ALA A 161 -24.33 -9.51 18.75
C ALA A 161 -23.30 -8.57 19.40
N VAL A 162 -22.84 -8.89 20.61
CA VAL A 162 -21.82 -8.09 21.31
C VAL A 162 -20.51 -8.08 20.53
N PHE A 163 -20.07 -9.24 20.03
CA PHE A 163 -18.84 -9.31 19.24
C PHE A 163 -18.96 -8.54 17.92
N LEU A 164 -20.11 -8.61 17.25
CA LEU A 164 -20.39 -7.84 16.03
C LEU A 164 -20.32 -6.34 16.30
N VAL A 165 -20.92 -5.86 17.40
CA VAL A 165 -20.84 -4.44 17.79
C VAL A 165 -19.41 -4.03 18.15
N GLY A 166 -18.67 -4.85 18.88
CA GLY A 166 -17.26 -4.60 19.19
C GLY A 166 -16.37 -4.51 17.95
N LEU A 167 -16.62 -5.39 16.96
CA LEU A 167 -15.93 -5.39 15.67
C LEU A 167 -16.27 -4.12 14.85
N LEU A 168 -17.54 -3.71 14.83
CA LEU A 168 -17.95 -2.44 14.21
C LEU A 168 -17.30 -1.23 14.88
N ILE A 169 -17.26 -1.19 16.22
CA ILE A 169 -16.59 -0.12 16.97
C ILE A 169 -15.11 -0.07 16.59
N SER A 170 -14.44 -1.23 16.53
CA SER A 170 -13.03 -1.30 16.13
C SER A 170 -12.79 -0.71 14.73
N TYR A 171 -13.64 -1.07 13.75
CA TYR A 171 -13.54 -0.54 12.40
C TYR A 171 -13.82 0.96 12.31
N VAL A 172 -14.87 1.44 13.00
CA VAL A 172 -15.24 2.86 12.99
C VAL A 172 -14.16 3.71 13.67
N VAL A 173 -13.69 3.31 14.86
CA VAL A 173 -12.66 4.04 15.60
C VAL A 173 -11.33 3.99 14.84
N GLY A 174 -10.94 2.83 14.32
CA GLY A 174 -9.72 2.69 13.50
C GLY A 174 -9.77 3.51 12.22
N PHE A 175 -10.92 3.57 11.55
CA PHE A 175 -11.14 4.39 10.37
C PHE A 175 -11.05 5.89 10.70
N LEU A 176 -11.75 6.35 11.74
CA LEU A 176 -11.71 7.75 12.18
C LEU A 176 -10.30 8.16 12.62
N ALA A 177 -9.62 7.34 13.42
CA ALA A 177 -8.25 7.59 13.83
C ALA A 177 -7.30 7.69 12.62
N THR A 178 -7.45 6.81 11.64
CA THR A 178 -6.65 6.83 10.41
C THR A 178 -6.99 8.03 9.53
N TYR A 179 -8.26 8.44 9.48
CA TYR A 179 -8.71 9.62 8.71
C TYR A 179 -8.11 10.92 9.26
N PHE A 180 -8.10 11.11 10.60
CA PHE A 180 -7.60 12.33 11.24
C PHE A 180 -6.08 12.35 11.42
N PHE A 181 -5.44 11.22 11.73
CA PHE A 181 -4.01 11.15 12.08
C PHE A 181 -3.13 10.44 11.04
N GLY A 182 -3.71 9.62 10.16
CA GLY A 182 -2.97 8.75 9.25
C GLY A 182 -2.50 9.41 7.95
N SER A 183 -3.05 10.57 7.57
CA SER A 183 -2.97 11.11 6.20
C SER A 183 -2.15 12.39 6.00
N LYS A 184 -1.29 12.80 6.95
CA LYS A 184 -0.48 14.01 6.73
C LYS A 184 0.61 13.89 5.64
N ASP A 185 0.88 12.69 5.10
CA ASP A 185 1.98 12.46 4.15
C ASP A 185 1.62 11.58 2.93
N VAL A 186 0.34 11.31 2.68
CA VAL A 186 -0.08 10.48 1.54
C VAL A 186 -1.20 11.17 0.78
N ASP A 187 -0.82 12.14 -0.06
CA ASP A 187 -1.70 12.71 -1.09
C ASP A 187 -2.10 11.59 -2.07
N LEU A 188 -3.37 11.16 -2.00
CA LEU A 188 -3.99 10.20 -2.93
C LEU A 188 -4.79 10.91 -4.05
N SER A 189 -4.45 12.16 -4.35
CA SER A 189 -5.03 12.97 -5.43
C SER A 189 -4.18 12.96 -6.69
#